data_AF-A0A2A9FIT2-F1
#
_entry.id   AF-A0A2A9FIT2-F1
#
_cell.length_a   1.000
_cell.length_b   1.000
_cell.length_c   1.000
_cell.angle_alpha   90.00
_cell.angle_beta   90.00
_cell.angle_gamma   90.00
#
_symmetry.space_group_name_H-M   'P 1'
#
loop_
_entity.id
_entity.type
_entity.pdbx_description
1 polymer ?
#
loop_
_entity_poly.entity_id
_entity_poly.type
_entity_poly.pdbx_seq_one_letter_code
_entity_poly.pdbx_strand_id
1 'polypeptide(L)'
;MAIDKGYRFAIGFEDAFTQGLVMVGEVSPDTEYQSREDRAAGRATRQRVDEISGKRQWKVTVTDPSETKAKRASFEITLLADVQPVPTTSEVLPGMRPIELEGLTAEPKVAGQGEFKYQSYMFRATGFKAAGSVTGGKTSRSAGDASAKAA
;
A
#
# COMPACT_ATOMS: atom_id res chain seq x y z
N MET A 1 -6.05 28.59 -6.36
CA MET A 1 -4.75 27.89 -6.34
C MET A 1 -4.64 27.04 -7.60
N ALA A 2 -3.45 26.65 -8.03
CA ALA A 2 -3.26 25.85 -9.25
C ALA A 2 -3.60 24.36 -9.09
N ILE A 3 -3.61 23.86 -7.85
CA ILE A 3 -3.94 22.48 -7.51
C ILE A 3 -5.11 22.52 -6.53
N ASP A 4 -6.18 21.80 -6.86
CA ASP A 4 -7.37 21.73 -6.02
C ASP A 4 -7.19 20.76 -4.85
N LYS A 5 -7.95 21.01 -3.78
CA LYS A 5 -8.00 20.10 -2.64
C LYS A 5 -8.53 18.74 -3.09
N GLY A 6 -7.86 17.67 -2.67
CA GLY A 6 -8.23 16.30 -3.05
C GLY A 6 -7.60 15.82 -4.36
N TYR A 7 -6.74 16.63 -4.99
CA TYR A 7 -5.98 16.20 -6.15
C TYR A 7 -5.09 14.99 -5.81
N ARG A 8 -5.11 13.98 -6.70
CA ARG A 8 -4.39 12.71 -6.54
C ARG A 8 -3.24 12.68 -7.52
N PHE A 9 -2.01 12.71 -7.00
CA PHE A 9 -0.82 12.59 -7.83
C PHE A 9 -0.56 11.12 -8.12
N ALA A 10 -0.41 10.77 -9.39
CA ALA A 10 0.12 9.47 -9.77
C ALA A 10 1.61 9.40 -9.37
N ILE A 11 2.01 8.30 -8.73
CA ILE A 11 3.39 8.07 -8.33
C ILE A 11 3.72 6.59 -8.52
N GLY A 12 4.93 6.28 -9.00
CA GLY A 12 5.40 4.92 -9.09
C GLY A 12 5.50 4.28 -7.71
N PHE A 13 5.11 3.01 -7.58
CA PHE A 13 5.24 2.29 -6.32
C PHE A 13 6.70 2.24 -5.84
N GLU A 14 7.63 2.01 -6.77
CA GLU A 14 9.06 1.91 -6.50
C GLU A 14 9.68 3.27 -6.11
N ASP A 15 9.10 4.38 -6.58
CA ASP A 15 9.50 5.73 -6.21
C ASP A 15 9.01 6.11 -4.80
N ALA A 16 7.79 5.69 -4.46
CA ALA A 16 7.18 5.97 -3.15
C ALA A 16 7.73 5.05 -2.05
N PHE A 17 7.94 3.77 -2.36
CA PHE A 17 8.26 2.70 -1.41
C PHE A 17 9.45 1.87 -1.92
N THR A 18 10.64 2.43 -1.79
CA THR A 18 11.90 1.85 -2.32
C THR A 18 12.24 0.45 -1.79
N GLN A 19 11.76 0.10 -0.59
CA GLN A 19 11.94 -1.23 0.02
C GLN A 19 10.69 -2.11 -0.09
N GLY A 20 9.69 -1.68 -0.85
CA GLY A 20 8.37 -2.29 -0.89
C GLY A 20 7.56 -2.04 0.38
N LEU A 21 6.39 -2.68 0.47
CA LEU A 21 5.51 -2.62 1.62
C LEU A 21 5.23 -4.02 2.13
N VAL A 22 5.06 -4.14 3.45
CA VAL A 22 4.61 -5.38 4.08
C VAL A 22 3.15 -5.20 4.47
N MET A 23 2.25 -5.93 3.81
CA MET A 23 0.87 -6.05 4.24
C MET A 23 0.80 -6.79 5.57
N VAL A 24 -0.04 -6.28 6.48
CA VAL A 24 -0.32 -6.92 7.78
C VAL A 24 -1.82 -7.20 7.88
N GLY A 25 -2.17 -8.48 8.03
CA GLY A 25 -3.54 -8.96 8.07
C GLY A 25 -4.15 -9.14 6.69
N GLU A 26 -5.45 -8.90 6.59
CA GLU A 26 -6.22 -9.09 5.36
C GLU A 26 -6.77 -7.77 4.82
N VAL A 27 -7.10 -7.78 3.53
CA VAL A 27 -7.83 -6.68 2.90
C VAL A 27 -9.27 -6.68 3.43
N SER A 28 -9.72 -5.58 4.01
CA SER A 28 -11.08 -5.45 4.55
C SER A 28 -11.89 -4.40 3.79
N PRO A 29 -13.22 -4.51 3.71
CA PRO A 29 -14.04 -3.45 3.12
C PRO A 29 -13.93 -2.17 3.96
N ASP A 30 -13.74 -1.01 3.31
CA ASP A 30 -13.83 0.27 4.00
C ASP A 30 -15.30 0.68 4.12
N THR A 31 -15.85 0.51 5.31
CA THR A 31 -17.27 0.73 5.57
C THR A 31 -17.54 2.07 6.25
N GLU A 32 -18.69 2.66 5.97
CA GLU A 32 -19.16 3.85 6.68
C GLU A 32 -19.29 3.60 8.18
N TYR A 33 -19.03 4.65 8.97
CA TYR A 33 -19.20 4.55 10.42
C TYR A 33 -20.68 4.37 10.72
N GLN A 34 -21.00 3.26 11.38
CA GLN A 34 -22.35 2.95 11.83
C GLN A 34 -22.49 3.29 13.30
N SER A 35 -23.54 4.04 13.64
CA SER A 35 -23.90 4.30 15.04
C SER A 35 -24.24 2.98 15.75
N ARG A 36 -24.04 2.91 17.07
CA ARG A 36 -24.42 1.71 17.84
C ARG A 36 -25.90 1.37 17.72
N GLU A 37 -26.75 2.39 17.56
CA GLU A 37 -28.20 2.28 17.41
C GLU A 37 -28.56 1.67 16.05
N ASP A 38 -27.95 2.14 14.95
CA ASP A 38 -28.15 1.55 13.61
C ASP A 38 -27.66 0.10 13.53
N ARG A 39 -26.56 -0.23 14.24
CA ARG A 39 -26.05 -1.60 14.34
C ARG A 39 -27.03 -2.49 15.11
N ALA A 40 -27.60 -2.00 16.20
CA ALA A 40 -28.62 -2.70 16.97
C ALA A 40 -29.93 -2.90 16.20
N ALA A 41 -30.25 -1.99 15.27
CA ALA A 41 -31.39 -2.07 14.37
C ALA A 41 -31.15 -2.99 13.15
N GLY A 42 -30.01 -3.67 13.06
CA GLY A 42 -29.70 -4.62 11.98
C GLY A 42 -29.47 -3.96 10.62
N ARG A 43 -29.19 -2.65 10.57
CA ARG A 43 -28.96 -1.95 9.31
C ARG A 43 -27.66 -2.44 8.68
N ALA A 44 -27.66 -2.70 7.37
CA ALA A 44 -26.45 -3.13 6.68
C ALA A 44 -25.43 -1.99 6.62
N THR A 45 -24.17 -2.26 6.98
CA THR A 45 -23.09 -1.27 6.86
C THR A 45 -22.75 -1.08 5.39
N ARG A 46 -22.87 0.15 4.88
CA ARG A 46 -22.56 0.46 3.49
C ARG A 46 -21.05 0.56 3.30
N GLN A 47 -20.51 -0.19 2.34
CA GLN A 47 -19.14 -0.01 1.90
C GLN A 47 -19.01 1.33 1.16
N ARG A 48 -17.95 2.07 1.47
CA ARG A 48 -17.65 3.33 0.80
C ARG A 48 -17.30 3.09 -0.66
N VAL A 49 -17.70 4.03 -1.49
CA VAL A 49 -17.35 4.08 -2.90
C VAL A 49 -16.53 5.34 -3.11
N ASP A 50 -15.49 5.23 -3.92
CA ASP A 50 -14.65 6.34 -4.26
C ASP A 50 -15.33 7.25 -5.28
N GLU A 51 -15.40 8.55 -4.98
CA GLU A 51 -16.17 9.51 -5.80
C GLU A 51 -15.56 9.74 -7.19
N ILE A 52 -14.24 9.59 -7.33
CA ILE A 52 -13.53 9.82 -8.59
C ILE A 52 -13.56 8.57 -9.48
N SER A 53 -13.28 7.40 -8.91
CA SER A 53 -13.22 6.16 -9.70
C SER A 53 -14.55 5.40 -9.78
N GLY A 54 -15.51 5.69 -8.90
CA GLY A 54 -16.76 4.93 -8.78
C GLY A 54 -16.59 3.52 -8.21
N LYS A 55 -15.38 3.14 -7.78
CA LYS A 55 -15.06 1.79 -7.29
C LYS A 55 -15.25 1.68 -5.79
N ARG A 56 -15.51 0.45 -5.31
CA ARG A 56 -15.57 0.18 -3.87
C ARG A 56 -14.21 0.38 -3.22
N GLN A 57 -14.24 0.94 -2.02
CA GLN A 57 -13.06 1.16 -1.20
C GLN A 57 -12.80 -0.06 -0.32
N TRP A 58 -11.59 -0.57 -0.41
CA TRP A 58 -11.05 -1.60 0.47
C TRP A 58 -9.88 -0.98 1.21
N LYS A 59 -9.63 -1.42 2.44
CA LYS A 59 -8.50 -0.94 3.23
C LYS A 59 -7.61 -2.08 3.61
N VAL A 60 -6.33 -1.78 3.65
CA VAL A 60 -5.29 -2.72 4.04
C VAL A 60 -4.28 -2.00 4.91
N THR A 61 -3.88 -2.63 6.00
CA THR A 61 -2.80 -2.14 6.85
C THR A 61 -1.48 -2.59 6.26
N VAL A 62 -0.56 -1.65 6.11
CA VAL A 62 0.78 -1.92 5.60
C VAL A 62 1.82 -1.35 6.55
N THR A 63 3.01 -1.92 6.48
CA THR A 63 4.20 -1.42 7.14
C THR A 63 5.25 -1.12 6.07
N ASP A 64 5.79 0.08 6.10
CA ASP A 64 6.91 0.54 5.29
C ASP A 64 8.23 0.30 6.05
N PRO A 65 9.10 -0.62 5.58
CA PRO A 65 10.40 -0.88 6.19
C PRO A 65 11.38 0.30 6.08
N SER A 66 11.16 1.22 5.13
CA SER A 66 12.05 2.36 4.89
C SER A 66 11.78 3.55 5.82
N GLU A 67 10.64 3.58 6.49
CA GLU A 67 10.26 4.66 7.40
C GLU A 67 10.94 4.49 8.78
N THR A 68 11.78 5.46 9.11
CA THR A 68 12.55 5.50 10.37
C THR A 68 11.68 5.80 11.60
N LYS A 69 10.54 6.46 11.42
CA LYS A 69 9.63 6.83 12.52
C LYS A 69 8.59 5.74 12.72
N ALA A 70 8.74 4.95 13.79
CA ALA A 70 7.83 3.85 14.12
C ALA A 70 6.34 4.22 14.09
N LYS A 71 5.97 5.44 14.53
CA LYS A 71 4.57 5.93 14.51
C LYS A 71 4.00 6.17 13.09
N ARG A 72 4.84 6.15 12.07
CA ARG A 72 4.49 6.41 10.66
C ARG A 72 4.77 5.20 9.77
N ALA A 73 5.58 4.26 10.25
CA ALA A 73 5.93 3.07 9.49
C ALA A 73 4.69 2.23 9.15
N SER A 74 3.71 2.16 10.04
CA SER A 74 2.45 1.47 9.77
C SER A 74 1.31 2.44 9.47
N PHE A 75 0.63 2.23 8.36
CA PHE A 75 -0.51 3.04 7.93
C PHE A 75 -1.50 2.23 7.07
N GLU A 76 -2.67 2.80 6.82
CA GLU A 76 -3.70 2.20 5.96
C GLU A 76 -3.56 2.72 4.53
N ILE A 77 -3.70 1.81 3.56
CA ILE A 77 -3.85 2.12 2.14
C ILE A 77 -5.27 1.76 1.70
N THR A 78 -5.86 2.61 0.87
CA THR A 78 -7.16 2.31 0.25
C THR A 78 -6.97 1.69 -1.13
N LEU A 79 -7.49 0.48 -1.34
CA LEU A 79 -7.56 -0.15 -2.65
C LEU A 79 -8.92 0.13 -3.31
N LEU A 80 -8.90 0.47 -4.59
CA LEU A 80 -10.07 0.86 -5.37
C LEU A 80 -10.39 -0.23 -6.41
N ALA A 81 -11.35 -1.10 -6.08
CA ALA A 81 -11.70 -2.26 -6.90
C ALA A 81 -13.17 -2.69 -6.70
N ASP A 82 -13.79 -3.26 -7.75
CA ASP A 82 -15.18 -3.75 -7.70
C ASP A 82 -15.35 -4.97 -6.79
N VAL A 83 -14.29 -5.78 -6.69
CA VAL A 83 -14.18 -6.97 -5.84
C VAL A 83 -12.98 -6.83 -4.90
N GLN A 84 -12.97 -7.60 -3.82
CA GLN A 84 -11.86 -7.62 -2.87
C GLN A 84 -10.55 -7.96 -3.58
N PRO A 85 -9.55 -7.05 -3.61
CA PRO A 85 -8.25 -7.37 -4.19
C PRO A 85 -7.58 -8.48 -3.39
N VAL A 86 -7.08 -9.50 -4.09
CA VAL A 86 -6.36 -10.62 -3.48
C VAL A 86 -4.86 -10.43 -3.69
N PRO A 87 -4.05 -10.46 -2.62
CA PRO A 87 -2.60 -10.37 -2.74
C PRO A 87 -2.02 -11.55 -3.54
N THR A 88 -1.08 -11.26 -4.43
CA THR A 88 -0.47 -12.25 -5.34
C THR A 88 0.76 -12.96 -4.78
N THR A 89 1.26 -12.52 -3.61
CA THR A 89 2.68 -12.71 -3.20
C THR A 89 3.06 -13.65 -2.04
N SER A 90 2.39 -14.71 -1.60
CA SER A 90 2.84 -15.55 -0.43
C SER A 90 3.17 -14.85 0.91
N GLU A 91 2.86 -15.51 2.02
CA GLU A 91 3.21 -14.99 3.35
C GLU A 91 4.66 -15.30 3.71
N VAL A 92 5.34 -14.35 4.36
CA VAL A 92 6.68 -14.56 4.94
C VAL A 92 6.62 -14.87 6.42
N LEU A 93 5.57 -14.39 7.09
CA LEU A 93 5.17 -14.73 8.46
C LEU A 93 3.64 -14.79 8.49
N PRO A 94 3.02 -15.47 9.48
CA PRO A 94 1.56 -15.54 9.57
C PRO A 94 0.92 -14.14 9.51
N GLY A 95 0.12 -13.90 8.47
CA GLY A 95 -0.56 -12.62 8.24
C GLY A 95 0.37 -11.45 7.86
N MET A 96 1.64 -11.70 7.51
CA MET A 96 2.55 -10.69 6.95
C MET A 96 3.05 -11.09 5.58
N ARG A 97 2.87 -10.19 4.61
CA ARG A 97 3.15 -10.46 3.20
C ARG A 97 3.80 -9.26 2.53
N PRO A 98 4.94 -9.42 1.83
CA PRO A 98 5.47 -8.38 0.95
C PRO A 98 4.50 -8.13 -0.20
N ILE A 99 4.20 -6.88 -0.51
CA ILE A 99 3.29 -6.50 -1.57
C ILE A 99 3.90 -5.43 -2.47
N GLU A 100 3.49 -5.45 -3.73
CA GLU A 100 3.65 -4.35 -4.67
C GLU A 100 2.26 -3.88 -5.09
N LEU A 101 2.08 -2.57 -5.19
CA LEU A 101 0.80 -1.96 -5.57
C LEU A 101 0.83 -1.44 -7.00
N GLU A 102 -0.30 -1.50 -7.66
CA GLU A 102 -0.52 -0.95 -9.00
C GLU A 102 -1.42 0.29 -8.92
N GLY A 103 -1.19 1.26 -9.83
CA GLY A 103 -2.01 2.45 -9.93
C GLY A 103 -1.96 3.33 -8.67
N LEU A 104 -0.78 3.40 -8.04
CA LEU A 104 -0.60 4.14 -6.80
C LEU A 104 -0.80 5.65 -7.03
N THR A 105 -1.59 6.24 -6.15
CA THR A 105 -1.84 7.67 -6.09
C THR A 105 -1.63 8.18 -4.67
N ALA A 106 -1.10 9.40 -4.57
CA ALA A 106 -0.87 10.08 -3.30
C ALA A 106 -1.69 11.37 -3.27
N GLU A 107 -2.53 11.51 -2.24
CA GLU A 107 -3.24 12.74 -1.93
C GLU A 107 -2.57 13.43 -0.73
N PRO A 108 -2.07 14.66 -0.88
CA PRO A 108 -1.48 15.39 0.24
C PRO A 108 -2.53 15.70 1.32
N LYS A 109 -2.22 15.36 2.57
CA LYS A 109 -3.04 15.71 3.73
C LYS A 109 -2.18 16.25 4.88
N VAL A 110 -2.74 17.13 5.69
CA VAL A 110 -2.11 17.56 6.93
C VAL A 110 -2.41 16.53 8.02
N ALA A 111 -1.38 15.99 8.64
CA ALA A 111 -1.48 15.10 9.79
C ALA A 111 -0.86 15.75 11.04
N GLY A 112 -1.09 15.16 12.21
CA GLY A 112 -0.62 15.68 13.50
C GLY A 112 -1.67 16.53 14.22
N GLN A 113 -1.33 16.99 15.42
CA GLN A 113 -2.25 17.67 16.34
C GLN A 113 -1.62 18.96 16.88
N GLY A 114 -2.44 19.99 17.04
CA GLY A 114 -1.98 21.30 17.54
C GLY A 114 -0.89 21.90 16.65
N GLU A 115 0.25 22.20 17.27
CA GLU A 115 1.44 22.79 16.63
C GLU A 115 2.31 21.74 15.91
N PHE A 116 2.15 20.44 16.22
CA PHE A 116 2.95 19.36 15.64
C PHE A 116 2.36 18.80 14.33
N LYS A 117 1.84 19.70 13.49
CA LYS A 117 1.31 19.33 12.18
C LYS A 117 2.44 19.07 11.18
N TYR A 118 2.25 18.09 10.32
CA TYR A 118 3.20 17.76 9.26
C TYR A 118 2.46 17.30 8.00
N GLN A 119 3.13 17.42 6.86
CA GLN A 119 2.63 16.90 5.60
C GLN A 119 2.68 15.36 5.63
N SER A 120 1.54 14.75 5.33
CA SER A 120 1.37 13.31 5.16
C SER A 120 0.65 13.06 3.85
N TYR A 121 0.54 11.80 3.45
CA TYR A 121 -0.13 11.40 2.22
C TYR A 121 -1.18 10.34 2.54
N MET A 122 -2.31 10.42 1.86
CA MET A 122 -3.26 9.31 1.78
C MET A 122 -2.99 8.58 0.47
N PHE A 123 -2.61 7.31 0.59
CA PHE A 123 -2.29 6.47 -0.55
C PHE A 123 -3.50 5.68 -0.99
N ARG A 124 -3.73 5.66 -2.30
CA ARG A 124 -4.73 4.78 -2.93
C ARG A 124 -4.12 4.02 -4.08
N ALA A 125 -4.52 2.77 -4.28
CA ALA A 125 -4.06 1.93 -5.37
C ALA A 125 -5.23 1.20 -6.02
N THR A 126 -5.07 0.71 -7.26
CA THR A 126 -6.11 -0.06 -7.96
C THR A 126 -6.08 -1.54 -7.61
N GLY A 127 -4.95 -2.05 -7.13
CA GLY A 127 -4.78 -3.45 -6.77
C GLY A 127 -3.33 -3.82 -6.45
N PHE A 128 -3.07 -5.12 -6.38
CA PHE A 128 -1.73 -5.68 -6.22
C PHE A 128 -1.12 -5.98 -7.58
N LYS A 129 0.16 -5.64 -7.76
CA LYS A 129 0.91 -5.99 -8.96
C LYS A 129 1.10 -7.51 -9.01
N ALA A 130 0.99 -8.10 -10.20
CA ALA A 130 1.18 -9.54 -10.38
C ALA A 130 2.61 -9.94 -9.95
N ALA A 131 2.72 -11.02 -9.16
CA ALA A 131 4.01 -11.55 -8.74
C ALA A 131 4.77 -12.10 -9.95
N GLY A 132 5.67 -11.29 -10.53
CA GLY A 132 6.38 -11.65 -11.76
C GLY A 132 7.57 -10.78 -12.15
N SER A 133 7.99 -9.81 -11.35
CA SER A 133 9.19 -9.01 -11.65
C SER A 133 10.02 -8.71 -10.41
N VAL A 134 10.43 -9.76 -9.69
CA VAL A 134 11.66 -9.67 -8.88
C VAL A 134 12.84 -9.83 -9.85
N THR A 135 13.02 -8.88 -10.76
CA THR A 135 14.23 -8.78 -11.59
C THR A 135 15.30 -8.04 -10.77
N GLY A 136 15.61 -8.62 -9.62
CA GLY A 136 16.64 -8.16 -8.67
C GLY A 136 17.64 -9.26 -8.37
N GLY A 137 17.87 -10.15 -9.34
CA GLY A 137 18.97 -11.10 -9.30
C GLY A 137 20.29 -10.32 -9.37
N LYS A 138 20.98 -10.24 -8.24
CA LYS A 138 22.40 -9.86 -8.16
C LYS A 138 23.17 -10.61 -9.26
N THR A 139 23.51 -9.92 -10.35
CA THR A 139 24.65 -10.32 -11.17
C THR A 139 25.90 -10.05 -10.35
N SER A 140 26.30 -11.03 -9.54
CA SER A 140 27.63 -11.09 -8.97
C SER A 140 28.62 -11.12 -10.14
N ARG A 141 29.30 -9.99 -10.36
CA ARG A 141 30.58 -9.99 -11.05
C ARG A 141 31.55 -10.83 -10.22
N SER A 142 31.98 -11.95 -10.77
CA SER A 142 33.25 -12.58 -10.38
C SER A 142 34.13 -12.55 -11.62
N ALA A 143 35.06 -11.61 -11.62
CA ALA A 143 36.19 -11.59 -12.54
C ALA A 143 37.14 -12.75 -12.20
N GLY A 144 37.67 -13.36 -13.25
CA GLY A 144 38.94 -14.08 -13.40
C GLY A 144 39.55 -14.87 -12.23
N ASP A 145 39.90 -16.13 -12.49
CA ASP A 145 41.32 -16.50 -12.50
C ASP A 145 41.56 -17.67 -13.47
N ALA A 146 42.48 -17.47 -14.40
CA ALA A 146 43.06 -18.51 -15.23
C ALA A 146 44.26 -19.07 -14.48
N SER A 147 44.27 -20.38 -14.20
CA SER A 147 45.51 -21.07 -13.83
C SER A 147 45.52 -22.48 -14.39
N ALA A 148 46.47 -22.69 -15.30
CA ALA A 148 46.85 -23.94 -15.91
C ALA A 148 47.41 -24.94 -14.89
N LYS A 149 47.11 -26.24 -15.06
CA LYS A 149 48.13 -27.30 -14.94
C LYS A 149 47.66 -28.63 -15.51
N ALA A 150 48.57 -29.25 -16.23
CA ALA A 150 48.52 -30.58 -16.82
C ALA A 150 48.53 -31.72 -15.78
N ALA A 151 47.94 -32.85 -16.16
CA ALA A 151 48.42 -34.21 -15.93
C ALA A 151 47.74 -35.16 -16.92
#